data_AF-A0A9D9PQV0-F1
#
_entry.id   AF-A0A9D9PQV0-F1
#
_cell.length_a   1.000
_cell.length_b   1.000
_cell.length_c   1.000
_cell.angle_alpha   90.00
_cell.angle_beta   90.00
_cell.angle_gamma   90.00
#
_symmetry.space_group_name_H-M   'P 1'
#
loop_
_entity.id
_entity.type
_entity.pdbx_description
1 polymer ?
#
loop_
_entity_poly.entity_id
_entity_poly.type
_entity_poly.pdbx_seq_one_letter_code
_entity_poly.pdbx_strand_id
1 'polypeptide(L)'
;MGSRMMHYALGKVLAERLCPEDREGFMLGCILPDALPPDKKHDCNCHYITVFDDGSYKWFDSLAFYDEYEDEIKHDAIYLGYYFHLISDNVFRQIFYIELGLIKRRGEKSLFKEFYRDYNILNRSIADCYQLGKDLNVPQRLRDTALYKRYGFEPEALINDIYGDIDSHFEGETMHFDMDIVRRFVDRSAELCLKELAAIKEGRHVYNKYDMAIENHYSDKKDKA
;
A
#
# COMPACT_ATOMS: atom_id res chain seq x y z
N MET A 1 4.23 -5.70 3.74
CA MET A 1 3.48 -4.80 2.86
C MET A 1 3.87 -5.08 1.43
N GLY A 2 3.10 -4.54 0.48
CA GLY A 2 3.48 -4.55 -0.93
C GLY A 2 4.81 -3.84 -1.18
N SER A 3 5.34 -3.96 -2.39
CA SER A 3 6.53 -3.21 -2.77
C SER A 3 6.20 -1.71 -2.88
N ARG A 4 7.08 -0.87 -2.32
CA ARG A 4 7.00 0.60 -2.45
C ARG A 4 6.93 1.06 -3.90
N MET A 5 7.58 0.35 -4.82
CA MET A 5 7.52 0.63 -6.27
C MET A 5 6.13 0.39 -6.84
N MET A 6 5.40 -0.61 -6.35
CA MET A 6 4.03 -0.89 -6.79
C MET A 6 3.04 0.15 -6.27
N HIS A 7 3.20 0.63 -5.03
CA HIS A 7 2.40 1.75 -4.53
C HIS A 7 2.70 3.06 -5.26
N TYR A 8 3.96 3.31 -5.62
CA TYR A 8 4.32 4.47 -6.45
C TYR A 8 3.71 4.37 -7.86
N ALA A 9 3.75 3.18 -8.49
CA ALA A 9 3.09 2.91 -9.76
C ALA A 9 1.57 3.15 -9.70
N LEU A 10 0.92 2.64 -8.65
CA LEU A 10 -0.50 2.88 -8.42
C LEU A 10 -0.81 4.37 -8.26
N GLY A 11 -0.02 5.09 -7.46
CA GLY A 11 -0.15 6.53 -7.28
C GLY A 11 -0.07 7.27 -8.61
N LYS A 12 0.91 6.94 -9.46
CA LYS A 12 1.09 7.53 -10.80
C LYS A 12 -0.17 7.34 -11.66
N VAL A 13 -0.65 6.09 -11.75
CA VAL A 13 -1.84 5.74 -12.55
C VAL A 13 -3.08 6.48 -12.04
N LEU A 14 -3.30 6.54 -10.73
CA LEU A 14 -4.44 7.24 -10.16
C LEU A 14 -4.33 8.75 -10.38
N ALA A 15 -3.15 9.33 -10.22
CA ALA A 15 -2.95 10.77 -10.43
C ALA A 15 -3.18 11.18 -11.89
N GLU A 16 -2.86 10.33 -12.85
CA GLU A 16 -3.17 10.55 -14.27
C GLU A 16 -4.67 10.42 -14.59
N ARG A 17 -5.38 9.51 -13.92
CA ARG A 17 -6.82 9.33 -14.12
C ARG A 17 -7.67 10.39 -13.41
N LEU A 18 -7.23 10.85 -12.24
CA LEU A 18 -7.98 11.77 -11.39
C LEU A 18 -7.61 13.24 -11.59
N CYS A 19 -6.40 13.52 -12.08
CA CYS A 19 -5.87 14.89 -12.22
C CYS A 19 -6.09 15.74 -10.95
N PRO A 20 -5.63 15.30 -9.76
CA PRO A 20 -5.81 16.06 -8.52
C PRO A 20 -5.12 17.43 -8.60
N GLU A 21 -5.73 18.45 -8.01
CA GLU A 21 -5.16 19.81 -7.97
C GLU A 21 -3.78 19.81 -7.29
N ASP A 22 -3.66 19.15 -6.14
CA ASP A 22 -2.39 18.89 -5.48
C ASP A 22 -1.86 17.48 -5.82
N ARG A 23 -1.26 17.38 -7.01
CA ARG A 23 -0.65 16.14 -7.48
C ARG A 23 0.49 15.65 -6.59
N GLU A 24 1.34 16.55 -6.10
CA GLU A 24 2.49 16.17 -5.27
C GLU A 24 2.04 15.57 -3.93
N GLY A 25 1.08 16.24 -3.27
CA GLY A 25 0.46 15.73 -2.05
C GLY A 25 -0.22 14.39 -2.26
N PHE A 26 -0.96 14.23 -3.36
CA PHE A 26 -1.59 12.95 -3.72
C PHE A 26 -0.57 11.82 -3.85
N MET A 27 0.46 12.03 -4.67
CA MET A 27 1.51 11.04 -4.94
C MET A 27 2.22 10.64 -3.65
N LEU A 28 2.54 11.62 -2.79
CA LEU A 28 3.14 11.35 -1.49
C LEU A 28 2.19 10.53 -0.60
N GLY A 29 0.91 10.90 -0.53
CA GLY A 29 -0.10 10.17 0.24
C GLY A 29 -0.16 8.69 -0.12
N CYS A 30 -0.08 8.35 -1.41
CA CYS A 30 -0.09 6.97 -1.89
C CYS A 30 1.08 6.10 -1.40
N ILE A 31 2.18 6.70 -0.95
CA ILE A 31 3.36 5.98 -0.44
C ILE A 31 3.63 6.26 1.04
N LEU A 32 2.99 7.26 1.63
CA LEU A 32 3.28 7.74 2.98
C LEU A 32 3.19 6.68 4.08
N PRO A 33 2.22 5.74 4.06
CA PRO A 33 2.17 4.70 5.10
C PRO A 33 3.46 3.86 5.16
N ASP A 34 4.17 3.69 4.03
CA ASP A 34 5.42 2.96 3.99
C ASP A 34 6.62 3.73 4.56
N ALA A 35 6.47 5.04 4.79
CA ALA A 35 7.53 5.96 5.21
C ALA A 35 7.79 5.96 6.73
N LEU A 36 7.71 4.80 7.37
CA LEU A 36 8.17 4.63 8.74
C LEU A 36 9.37 3.69 8.80
N PRO A 37 10.36 3.98 9.65
CA PRO A 37 11.47 3.07 9.83
C PRO A 37 10.98 1.77 10.51
N PRO A 38 11.62 0.61 10.23
CA PRO A 38 11.13 -0.69 10.68
C PRO A 38 10.96 -0.82 12.20
N ASP A 39 11.79 -0.12 12.98
CA ASP A 39 11.73 -0.07 14.44
C ASP A 39 10.47 0.64 14.95
N LYS A 40 9.99 1.69 14.27
CA LYS A 40 8.74 2.39 14.63
C LYS A 40 7.47 1.78 14.04
N LYS A 41 7.58 0.97 12.98
CA LYS A 41 6.42 0.30 12.35
C LYS A 41 5.69 -0.65 13.29
N HIS A 42 6.36 -1.17 14.32
CA HIS A 42 5.73 -2.03 15.33
C HIS A 42 5.01 -1.24 16.45
N ASP A 43 5.40 0.01 16.65
CA ASP A 43 4.92 0.85 17.76
C ASP A 43 3.70 1.69 17.39
N CYS A 44 3.35 1.78 16.10
CA CYS A 44 2.20 2.55 15.65
C CYS A 44 1.43 1.86 14.51
N ASN A 45 0.10 2.01 14.53
CA ASN A 45 -0.79 1.41 13.54
C ASN A 45 -1.01 2.34 12.33
N CYS A 46 0.05 2.69 11.61
CA CYS A 46 -0.06 3.55 10.42
C CYS A 46 -0.81 2.87 9.27
N HIS A 47 -0.74 1.54 9.14
CA HIS A 47 -1.52 0.81 8.13
C HIS A 47 -2.97 0.52 8.53
N TYR A 48 -3.45 1.06 9.65
CA TYR A 48 -4.84 0.84 10.09
C TYR A 48 -5.21 -0.65 10.15
N ILE A 49 -4.28 -1.49 10.60
CA ILE A 49 -4.54 -2.93 10.72
C ILE A 49 -5.57 -3.16 11.82
N THR A 50 -6.67 -3.82 11.49
CA THR A 50 -7.64 -4.32 12.48
C THR A 50 -7.81 -5.83 12.37
N VAL A 51 -8.17 -6.42 13.50
CA VAL A 51 -8.41 -7.85 13.67
C VAL A 51 -9.80 -8.02 14.26
N PHE A 52 -10.59 -8.94 13.72
CA PHE A 52 -11.98 -9.16 14.12
C PHE A 52 -12.34 -10.65 14.11
N ASP A 53 -13.57 -10.97 14.53
CA ASP A 53 -14.08 -12.32 14.78
C ASP A 53 -13.12 -13.15 15.63
N ASP A 54 -12.91 -12.68 16.86
CA ASP A 54 -12.08 -13.32 17.89
C ASP A 54 -10.64 -13.62 17.45
N GLY A 55 -10.11 -12.82 16.52
CA GLY A 55 -8.73 -12.98 16.04
C GLY A 55 -8.61 -13.66 14.69
N SER A 56 -9.71 -14.16 14.13
CA SER A 56 -9.72 -15.03 12.94
C SER A 56 -9.40 -14.29 11.65
N TYR A 57 -9.77 -13.01 11.56
CA TYR A 57 -9.58 -12.22 10.35
C TYR A 57 -8.77 -10.96 10.62
N LYS A 58 -7.97 -10.57 9.63
CA LYS A 58 -7.18 -9.35 9.67
C LYS A 58 -7.27 -8.63 8.33
N TRP A 59 -7.38 -7.31 8.35
CA TRP A 59 -7.39 -6.48 7.14
C TRP A 59 -6.76 -5.11 7.40
N PHE A 60 -6.56 -4.34 6.34
CA PHE A 60 -6.18 -2.93 6.42
C PHE A 60 -7.46 -2.09 6.41
N ASP A 61 -7.82 -1.53 7.54
CA ASP A 61 -9.13 -0.94 7.81
C ASP A 61 -9.24 0.47 7.23
N SER A 62 -9.26 0.51 5.90
CA SER A 62 -9.48 1.73 5.13
C SER A 62 -10.80 2.42 5.52
N LEU A 63 -11.82 1.68 5.93
CA LEU A 63 -13.10 2.27 6.32
C LEU A 63 -13.00 2.99 7.66
N ALA A 64 -12.33 2.42 8.66
CA ALA A 64 -12.02 3.13 9.90
C ALA A 64 -11.15 4.37 9.66
N PHE A 65 -10.21 4.32 8.70
CA PHE A 65 -9.45 5.50 8.29
C PHE A 65 -10.36 6.58 7.68
N TYR A 66 -11.31 6.16 6.82
CA TYR A 66 -12.28 7.07 6.23
C TYR A 66 -13.16 7.71 7.29
N ASP A 67 -13.71 6.93 8.23
CA ASP A 67 -14.54 7.46 9.32
C ASP A 67 -13.78 8.47 10.20
N GLU A 68 -12.46 8.28 10.39
CA GLU A 68 -11.64 9.18 11.19
C GLU A 68 -11.26 10.48 10.46
N TYR A 69 -11.02 10.41 9.14
CA TYR A 69 -10.50 11.53 8.33
C TYR A 69 -11.40 11.86 7.13
N GLU A 70 -12.72 11.71 7.27
CA GLU A 70 -13.67 11.88 6.18
C GLU A 70 -13.55 13.26 5.53
N ASP A 71 -13.49 14.31 6.35
CA ASP A 71 -13.39 15.68 5.88
C ASP A 71 -12.05 15.94 5.18
N GLU A 72 -10.93 15.44 5.70
CA GLU A 72 -9.64 15.58 5.05
C GLU A 72 -9.55 14.77 3.75
N ILE A 73 -10.09 13.55 3.68
CA ILE A 73 -10.07 12.75 2.44
C ILE A 73 -10.82 13.46 1.31
N LYS A 74 -11.89 14.20 1.62
CA LYS A 74 -12.67 14.94 0.64
C LYS A 74 -11.97 16.19 0.10
N HIS A 75 -11.03 16.78 0.86
CA HIS A 75 -10.47 18.10 0.56
C HIS A 75 -8.94 18.16 0.49
N ASP A 76 -8.24 17.12 0.94
CA ASP A 76 -6.79 17.05 1.02
C ASP A 76 -6.25 15.82 0.27
N ALA A 77 -5.49 16.08 -0.78
CA ALA A 77 -4.88 15.08 -1.64
C ALA A 77 -3.97 14.09 -0.90
N ILE A 78 -3.28 14.51 0.18
CA ILE A 78 -2.41 13.62 0.98
C ILE A 78 -3.26 12.53 1.64
N TYR A 79 -4.39 12.91 2.23
CA TYR A 79 -5.28 11.99 2.92
C TYR A 79 -6.00 11.06 1.93
N LEU A 80 -6.42 11.58 0.78
CA LEU A 80 -6.97 10.74 -0.28
C LEU A 80 -5.96 9.70 -0.80
N GLY A 81 -4.71 10.12 -1.04
CA GLY A 81 -3.64 9.22 -1.43
C GLY A 81 -3.37 8.14 -0.37
N TYR A 82 -3.35 8.52 0.91
CA TYR A 82 -3.18 7.62 2.04
C TYR A 82 -4.32 6.59 2.11
N TYR A 83 -5.55 7.05 1.95
CA TYR A 83 -6.72 6.19 1.93
C TYR A 83 -6.60 5.13 0.83
N PHE A 84 -6.24 5.53 -0.39
CA PHE A 84 -6.01 4.59 -1.50
C PHE A 84 -4.86 3.63 -1.27
N HIS A 85 -3.81 4.03 -0.54
CA HIS A 85 -2.78 3.09 -0.12
C HIS A 85 -3.39 1.94 0.69
N LEU A 86 -4.20 2.24 1.71
CA LEU A 86 -4.83 1.22 2.57
C LEU A 86 -5.75 0.27 1.78
N ILE A 87 -6.50 0.80 0.80
CA ILE A 87 -7.31 -0.03 -0.12
C ILE A 87 -6.40 -1.00 -0.89
N SER A 88 -5.35 -0.46 -1.50
CA SER A 88 -4.41 -1.26 -2.30
C SER A 88 -3.68 -2.32 -1.48
N ASP A 89 -3.43 -2.06 -0.21
CA ASP A 89 -2.79 -3.00 0.70
C ASP A 89 -3.67 -4.25 0.94
N ASN A 90 -5.00 -4.09 0.92
CA ASN A 90 -5.92 -5.25 0.91
C ASN A 90 -5.92 -5.97 -0.44
N VAL A 91 -5.93 -5.24 -1.56
CA VAL A 91 -5.85 -5.84 -2.91
C VAL A 91 -4.56 -6.66 -3.07
N PHE A 92 -3.44 -6.15 -2.54
CA PHE A 92 -2.18 -6.88 -2.47
C PHE A 92 -2.37 -8.23 -1.78
N ARG A 93 -3.04 -8.26 -0.62
CA ARG A 93 -3.24 -9.52 0.12
C ARG A 93 -4.12 -10.50 -0.63
N GLN A 94 -5.16 -10.02 -1.32
CA GLN A 94 -6.01 -10.88 -2.14
C GLN A 94 -5.23 -11.52 -3.29
N ILE A 95 -4.44 -10.73 -4.03
CA ILE A 95 -3.66 -11.27 -5.15
C ILE A 95 -2.52 -12.16 -4.65
N PHE A 96 -1.64 -11.61 -3.81
CA PHE A 96 -0.35 -12.25 -3.51
C PHE A 96 -0.45 -13.39 -2.49
N TYR A 97 -1.47 -13.41 -1.63
CA TYR A 97 -1.66 -14.52 -0.69
C TYR A 97 -2.79 -15.46 -1.09
N ILE A 98 -3.94 -14.94 -1.52
CA ILE A 98 -5.10 -15.79 -1.82
C ILE A 98 -5.00 -16.36 -3.24
N GLU A 99 -4.92 -15.52 -4.26
CA GLU A 99 -4.93 -15.97 -5.66
C GLU A 99 -3.68 -16.77 -6.05
N LEU A 100 -2.51 -16.39 -5.54
CA LEU A 100 -1.28 -17.16 -5.73
C LEU A 100 -1.18 -18.41 -4.82
N GLY A 101 -2.16 -18.65 -3.94
CA GLY A 101 -2.17 -19.82 -3.06
C GLY A 101 -1.09 -19.81 -1.95
N LEU A 102 -0.54 -18.64 -1.62
CA LEU A 102 0.56 -18.46 -0.68
C LEU A 102 0.11 -18.17 0.76
N ILE A 103 -1.20 -18.18 1.01
CA ILE A 103 -1.79 -17.80 2.30
C ILE A 103 -1.23 -18.62 3.48
N LYS A 104 -1.02 -19.93 3.29
CA LYS A 104 -0.45 -20.83 4.32
C LYS A 104 1.00 -20.54 4.66
N ARG A 105 1.72 -19.89 3.74
CA ARG A 105 3.13 -19.50 3.89
C ARG A 105 3.27 -18.08 4.46
N ARG A 106 2.16 -17.37 4.67
CA ARG A 106 2.16 -16.00 5.19
C ARG A 106 2.80 -15.98 6.58
N GLY A 107 3.87 -15.18 6.73
CA GLY A 107 4.65 -15.08 7.96
C GLY A 107 5.94 -15.90 7.96
N GLU A 108 6.16 -16.74 6.96
CA GLU A 108 7.44 -17.42 6.75
C GLU A 108 8.53 -16.41 6.35
N LYS A 109 9.67 -16.46 7.05
CA LYS A 109 10.84 -15.62 6.70
C LYS A 109 11.38 -15.92 5.29
N SER A 110 11.25 -17.15 4.82
CA SER A 110 11.62 -17.55 3.45
C SER A 110 10.74 -16.87 2.41
N LEU A 111 9.41 -16.92 2.58
CA LEU A 111 8.49 -16.24 1.66
C LEU A 111 8.77 -14.74 1.54
N PHE A 112 9.07 -14.07 2.65
CA PHE A 112 9.45 -12.65 2.59
C PHE A 112 10.69 -12.41 1.75
N LYS A 113 11.75 -13.22 1.91
CA LYS A 113 12.96 -13.14 1.08
C LYS A 113 12.67 -13.43 -0.39
N GLU A 114 11.77 -14.38 -0.63
CA GLU A 114 11.35 -14.74 -1.98
C GLU A 114 10.63 -13.58 -2.67
N PHE A 115 9.70 -12.92 -1.99
CA PHE A 115 9.05 -11.69 -2.49
C PHE A 115 10.05 -10.55 -2.70
N TYR A 116 10.97 -10.30 -1.76
CA TYR A 116 12.01 -9.28 -1.95
C TYR A 116 12.86 -9.53 -3.18
N ARG A 117 13.18 -10.80 -3.47
CA ARG A 117 13.92 -11.14 -4.68
C ARG A 117 13.13 -10.80 -5.95
N ASP A 118 11.86 -11.14 -5.98
CA ASP A 118 10.99 -10.85 -7.14
C ASP A 118 10.81 -9.34 -7.31
N TYR A 119 10.60 -8.58 -6.23
CA TYR A 119 10.57 -7.11 -6.29
C TYR A 119 11.86 -6.54 -6.87
N ASN A 120 13.02 -6.95 -6.37
CA ASN A 120 14.31 -6.41 -6.82
C ASN A 120 14.54 -6.67 -8.32
N ILE A 121 14.17 -7.85 -8.83
CA ILE A 121 14.25 -8.18 -10.26
C ILE A 121 13.29 -7.30 -11.07
N LEU A 122 12.07 -7.08 -10.56
CA LEU A 122 11.02 -6.38 -11.29
C LEU A 122 11.05 -4.86 -11.16
N ASN A 123 11.72 -4.28 -10.15
CA ASN A 123 11.71 -2.84 -9.86
C ASN A 123 12.01 -1.98 -11.09
N ARG A 124 13.02 -2.38 -11.89
CA ARG A 124 13.35 -1.67 -13.13
C ARG A 124 12.23 -1.76 -14.17
N SER A 125 11.67 -2.95 -14.36
CA SER A 125 10.55 -3.17 -15.28
C SER A 125 9.30 -2.42 -14.85
N ILE A 126 9.05 -2.29 -13.54
CA ILE A 126 7.98 -1.46 -12.98
C ILE A 126 8.22 0.01 -13.31
N ALA A 127 9.44 0.52 -13.05
CA ALA A 127 9.78 1.90 -13.34
C ALA A 127 9.60 2.24 -14.82
N ASP A 128 10.10 1.39 -15.72
CA ASP A 128 10.00 1.60 -17.17
C ASP A 128 8.54 1.48 -17.66
N CYS A 129 7.78 0.49 -17.18
CA CYS A 129 6.40 0.24 -17.60
C CYS A 129 5.44 1.38 -17.20
N TYR A 130 5.64 1.97 -16.02
CA TYR A 130 4.79 3.05 -15.49
C TYR A 130 5.41 4.44 -15.61
N GLN A 131 6.55 4.57 -16.30
CA GLN A 131 7.26 5.84 -16.49
C GLN A 131 7.50 6.56 -15.16
N LEU A 132 8.00 5.81 -14.18
CA LEU A 132 8.31 6.32 -12.86
C LEU A 132 9.60 7.13 -12.91
N GLY A 133 9.54 8.33 -12.35
CA GLY A 133 10.64 9.29 -12.36
C GLY A 133 11.22 9.49 -10.97
N LYS A 134 12.21 10.38 -10.90
CA LYS A 134 12.74 10.89 -9.63
C LYS A 134 12.19 12.29 -9.36
N ASP A 135 10.87 12.38 -9.31
CA ASP A 135 10.09 13.62 -9.24
C ASP A 135 9.16 13.70 -8.02
N LEU A 136 9.34 12.81 -7.04
CA LEU A 136 8.64 12.87 -5.76
C LEU A 136 9.20 14.02 -4.91
N ASN A 137 8.29 14.88 -4.43
CA ASN A 137 8.57 15.98 -3.53
C ASN A 137 7.81 15.79 -2.21
N VAL A 138 8.38 16.30 -1.12
CA VAL A 138 7.72 16.34 0.20
C VAL A 138 7.12 17.73 0.39
N PRO A 139 5.78 17.91 0.34
CA PRO A 139 5.17 19.21 0.55
C PRO A 139 5.45 19.70 1.98
N GLN A 140 5.81 20.98 2.14
CA GLN A 140 6.09 21.56 3.46
C GLN A 140 4.91 21.38 4.43
N ARG A 141 3.68 21.49 3.89
CA ARG A 141 2.42 21.32 4.63
C ARG A 141 2.22 19.94 5.25
N LEU A 142 2.96 18.91 4.81
CA LEU A 142 2.87 17.56 5.40
C LEU A 142 3.06 17.61 6.92
N ARG A 143 4.03 18.40 7.39
CA ARG A 143 4.40 18.47 8.82
C ARG A 143 3.28 19.04 9.69
N ASP A 144 2.34 19.76 9.08
CA ASP A 144 1.19 20.34 9.77
C ASP A 144 0.00 19.38 9.86
N THR A 145 -0.02 18.31 9.04
CA THR A 145 -1.10 17.31 9.04
C THR A 145 -1.18 16.54 10.36
N ALA A 146 -2.39 16.10 10.71
CA ALA A 146 -2.60 15.22 11.87
C ALA A 146 -1.86 13.89 11.68
N LEU A 147 -1.79 13.37 10.44
CA LEU A 147 -1.06 12.16 10.09
C LEU A 147 0.42 12.25 10.47
N TYR A 148 1.11 13.30 10.04
CA TYR A 148 2.54 13.46 10.34
C TYR A 148 2.78 13.62 11.84
N LYS A 149 1.96 14.43 12.52
CA LYS A 149 2.06 14.64 13.97
C LYS A 149 1.82 13.35 14.76
N ARG A 150 0.94 12.47 14.28
CA ARG A 150 0.61 11.20 14.93
C ARG A 150 1.67 10.13 14.74
N TYR A 151 2.19 9.98 13.52
CA TYR A 151 3.05 8.86 13.17
C TYR A 151 4.53 9.21 13.03
N GLY A 152 4.88 10.47 12.76
CA GLY A 152 6.26 10.92 12.61
C GLY A 152 6.96 10.31 11.40
N PHE A 153 6.30 10.35 10.22
CA PHE A 153 6.82 9.80 8.97
C PHE A 153 8.19 10.37 8.57
N GLU A 154 8.97 9.56 7.85
CA GLU A 154 10.28 9.88 7.28
C GLU A 154 10.23 9.73 5.74
N PRO A 155 9.42 10.54 5.04
CA PRO A 155 9.18 10.38 3.59
C PRO A 155 10.45 10.58 2.76
N GLU A 156 11.38 11.43 3.18
CA GLU A 156 12.64 11.64 2.48
C GLU A 156 13.47 10.35 2.42
N ALA A 157 13.46 9.54 3.48
CA ALA A 157 14.16 8.24 3.49
C ALA A 157 13.50 7.25 2.52
N LEU A 158 12.16 7.18 2.51
CA LEU A 158 11.42 6.33 1.58
C LEU A 158 11.64 6.75 0.11
N ILE A 159 11.66 8.05 -0.18
CA ILE A 159 11.89 8.56 -1.53
C ILE A 159 13.30 8.18 -2.01
N ASN A 160 14.32 8.32 -1.16
CA ASN A 160 15.68 7.89 -1.49
C ASN A 160 15.76 6.40 -1.80
N ASP A 161 15.05 5.58 -1.02
CA ASP A 161 14.91 4.15 -1.24
C ASP A 161 14.23 3.83 -2.60
N ILE A 162 13.11 4.50 -2.93
CA ILE A 162 12.43 4.37 -4.22
C ILE A 162 13.37 4.74 -5.37
N TYR A 163 14.15 5.81 -5.23
CA TYR A 163 15.09 6.24 -6.26
C TYR A 163 16.23 5.24 -6.45
N GLY A 164 16.69 4.62 -5.37
CA GLY A 164 17.63 3.49 -5.43
C GLY A 164 17.02 2.29 -6.17
N ASP A 165 15.75 1.98 -5.90
CA ASP A 165 15.03 0.89 -6.57
C ASP A 165 14.85 1.14 -8.08
N ILE A 166 14.59 2.38 -8.51
CA ILE A 166 14.53 2.79 -9.93
C ILE A 166 15.86 2.57 -10.64
N ASP A 167 16.97 2.91 -9.97
CA ASP A 167 18.32 2.75 -10.54
C ASP A 167 18.82 1.31 -10.49
N SER A 168 18.24 0.50 -9.62
CA SER A 168 18.71 -0.86 -9.38
C SER A 168 18.49 -1.75 -10.60
N HIS A 169 19.46 -2.63 -10.84
CA HIS A 169 19.37 -3.67 -11.85
C HIS A 169 19.78 -5.00 -11.23
N PHE A 170 18.80 -5.88 -11.05
CA PHE A 170 19.01 -7.23 -10.54
C PHE A 170 18.66 -8.24 -11.62
N GLU A 171 19.63 -9.03 -12.05
CA GLU A 171 19.42 -10.13 -12.99
C GLU A 171 18.92 -11.38 -12.24
N GLY A 172 18.01 -12.12 -12.87
CA GLY A 172 17.49 -13.39 -12.36
C GLY A 172 16.06 -13.67 -12.80
N GLU A 173 15.57 -14.87 -12.49
CA GLU A 173 14.19 -15.30 -12.76
C GLU A 173 13.31 -15.12 -11.53
N THR A 174 12.11 -14.55 -11.62
CA THR A 174 11.18 -14.44 -10.49
C THR A 174 10.71 -15.81 -9.98
N MET A 175 10.31 -15.90 -8.70
CA MET A 175 9.87 -17.14 -8.06
C MET A 175 8.35 -17.28 -7.96
N HIS A 176 7.63 -16.19 -7.68
CA HIS A 176 6.19 -16.21 -7.39
C HIS A 176 5.36 -15.38 -8.33
N PHE A 177 5.89 -14.25 -8.80
CA PHE A 177 5.13 -13.32 -9.61
C PHE A 177 6.01 -12.59 -10.61
N ASP A 178 5.41 -12.18 -11.72
CA ASP A 178 6.02 -11.44 -12.82
C ASP A 178 5.33 -10.08 -13.01
N MET A 179 5.67 -9.40 -14.11
CA MET A 179 5.05 -8.11 -14.46
C MET A 179 3.53 -8.19 -14.70
N ASP A 180 2.98 -9.33 -15.09
CA ASP A 180 1.53 -9.44 -15.33
C ASP A 180 0.75 -9.46 -14.02
N ILE A 181 1.31 -10.09 -12.98
CA ILE A 181 0.75 -9.98 -11.62
C ILE A 181 0.89 -8.55 -11.08
N VAL A 182 2.01 -7.87 -11.34
CA VAL A 182 2.18 -6.46 -10.93
C VAL A 182 1.16 -5.55 -11.63
N ARG A 183 0.95 -5.73 -12.94
CA ARG A 183 -0.09 -5.01 -13.70
C ARG A 183 -1.48 -5.26 -13.14
N ARG A 184 -1.81 -6.53 -12.88
CA ARG A 184 -3.09 -6.91 -12.25
C ARG A 184 -3.29 -6.21 -10.91
N PHE A 185 -2.24 -6.12 -10.08
CA PHE A 185 -2.31 -5.38 -8.83
C PHE A 185 -2.62 -3.90 -9.05
N VAL A 186 -1.87 -3.22 -9.93
CA VAL A 186 -2.06 -1.79 -10.18
C VAL A 186 -3.44 -1.52 -10.75
N ASP A 187 -3.87 -2.28 -11.75
CA ASP A 187 -5.16 -2.11 -12.42
C ASP A 187 -6.33 -2.35 -11.47
N ARG A 188 -6.32 -3.48 -10.74
CA ARG A 188 -7.40 -3.81 -9.81
C ARG A 188 -7.46 -2.84 -8.64
N SER A 189 -6.31 -2.41 -8.13
CA SER A 189 -6.25 -1.39 -7.07
C SER A 189 -6.81 -0.06 -7.58
N ALA A 190 -6.39 0.38 -8.77
CA ALA A 190 -6.86 1.63 -9.36
C ALA A 190 -8.38 1.60 -9.61
N GLU A 191 -8.90 0.50 -10.18
CA GLU A 191 -10.34 0.33 -10.38
C GLU A 191 -11.13 0.37 -9.07
N LEU A 192 -10.65 -0.30 -8.03
CA LEU A 192 -11.32 -0.31 -6.73
C LEU A 192 -11.30 1.08 -6.09
N CYS A 193 -10.15 1.76 -6.09
CA CYS A 193 -10.03 3.12 -5.56
C CYS A 193 -10.96 4.11 -6.30
N LEU A 194 -11.08 4.01 -7.62
CA LEU A 194 -11.97 4.87 -8.41
C LEU A 194 -13.44 4.58 -8.12
N LYS A 195 -13.83 3.30 -8.01
CA LYS A 195 -15.19 2.89 -7.63
C LYS A 195 -15.53 3.37 -6.22
N GLU A 196 -14.59 3.24 -5.30
CA GLU A 196 -14.75 3.69 -3.92
C GLU A 196 -14.90 5.21 -3.84
N LEU A 197 -14.05 5.96 -4.53
CA LEU A 197 -14.15 7.42 -4.61
C LEU A 197 -15.51 7.89 -5.17
N ALA A 198 -16.09 7.16 -6.14
CA ALA A 198 -17.42 7.46 -6.64
C ALA A 198 -18.50 7.15 -5.60
N ALA A 199 -18.37 6.05 -4.87
CA ALA A 199 -19.35 5.60 -3.89
C ALA A 199 -19.38 6.48 -2.62
N ILE A 200 -18.23 6.92 -2.12
CA ILE A 200 -18.17 7.77 -0.91
C ILE A 200 -18.82 9.14 -1.14
N LYS A 201 -18.85 9.63 -2.39
CA LYS A 201 -19.60 10.83 -2.78
C LYS A 201 -21.12 10.65 -2.67
N GLU A 202 -21.58 9.40 -2.71
CA GLU A 202 -22.98 9.00 -2.50
C GLU A 202 -23.26 8.55 -1.05
N GLY A 203 -22.28 8.69 -0.14
CA GLY A 203 -22.42 8.30 1.27
C GLY A 203 -22.42 6.79 1.52
N ARG A 204 -21.74 6.01 0.68
CA ARG A 204 -21.64 4.54 0.79
C ARG A 204 -20.23 4.05 0.44
N HIS A 205 -19.93 2.81 0.82
CA HIS A 205 -18.68 2.11 0.48
C HIS A 205 -18.97 0.94 -0.48
N VAL A 206 -18.03 0.59 -1.36
CA VAL A 206 -18.21 -0.49 -2.36
C VAL A 206 -17.80 -1.88 -1.84
N TYR A 207 -17.19 -1.93 -0.67
CA TYR A 207 -16.81 -3.16 0.02
C TYR A 207 -16.99 -3.01 1.53
N ASN A 208 -16.96 -4.13 2.24
CA ASN A 208 -16.90 -4.18 3.69
C ASN A 208 -15.71 -5.06 4.14
N LYS A 209 -15.52 -5.16 5.46
CA LYS A 209 -14.41 -5.91 6.05
C LYS A 209 -14.37 -7.39 5.63
N TYR A 210 -15.51 -8.03 5.40
CA TYR A 210 -15.58 -9.45 5.01
C TYR A 210 -15.15 -9.69 3.55
N ASP A 211 -15.30 -8.68 2.69
CA ASP A 211 -14.91 -8.81 1.27
C ASP A 211 -13.39 -8.78 1.09
N MET A 212 -12.68 -8.04 1.95
CA MET A 212 -11.26 -7.71 1.75
C MET A 212 -10.33 -8.31 2.81
N ALA A 213 -10.86 -8.75 3.95
CA ALA A 213 -10.07 -9.44 4.95
C ALA A 213 -9.55 -10.78 4.45
N ILE A 214 -8.46 -11.24 5.08
CA ILE A 214 -7.98 -12.60 4.92
C ILE A 214 -7.82 -13.24 6.30
N GLU A 215 -7.79 -14.57 6.31
CA GLU A 215 -7.53 -15.36 7.50
C GLU A 215 -6.21 -14.96 8.18
N ASN A 216 -6.29 -14.89 9.50
CA ASN A 216 -5.20 -14.49 10.35
C ASN A 216 -4.46 -15.71 10.88
N HIS A 217 -3.59 -16.28 10.05
CA HIS A 217 -2.79 -17.48 10.39
C HIS A 217 -1.69 -17.27 11.46
N TYR A 218 -1.75 -16.22 12.28
CA TYR A 218 -0.81 -16.04 13.39
C TYR A 218 -1.10 -16.97 14.59
N SER A 219 -2.04 -17.92 14.46
CA SER A 219 -2.60 -18.71 15.56
C SER A 219 -1.93 -20.08 15.83
N ASP A 220 -0.77 -20.41 15.25
CA ASP A 220 -0.05 -21.67 15.59
C ASP A 220 1.24 -21.46 16.41
N LYS A 221 1.49 -20.24 16.93
CA LYS A 221 2.64 -19.96 17.81
C LYS A 221 2.27 -19.73 19.28
N LYS A 222 1.17 -20.32 19.76
CA LYS A 222 0.90 -20.44 21.20
C LYS A 222 1.04 -21.84 21.79
N ASP A 223 1.41 -22.85 20.98
CA ASP A 223 1.68 -24.20 21.49
C ASP A 223 3.03 -24.73 21.03
N LYS A 224 4.13 -24.17 21.55
CA LYS A 224 5.39 -24.91 21.74
C LYS A 224 6.08 -24.44 23.02
N ALA A 225 5.77 -25.18 24.10
CA ALA A 225 6.52 -25.44 25.34
C ALA A 225 7.20 -24.27 26.07
#